data_AF-A0A7R9PWF3-F1
#
_entry.id   AF-A0A7R9PWF3-F1
#
_cell.length_a   1.000
_cell.length_b   1.000
_cell.length_c   1.000
_cell.angle_alpha   90.00
_cell.angle_beta   90.00
_cell.angle_gamma   90.00
#
_symmetry.space_group_name_H-M   'P 1'
#
loop_
_entity.id
_entity.type
_entity.pdbx_description
1 polymer ?
#
loop_
_entity_poly.entity_id
_entity_poly.type
_entity_poly.pdbx_seq_one_letter_code
_entity_poly.pdbx_strand_id
1 'polypeptide(L)' 'MNVSHSYNSSSNQQLGVIVLNSDGSISESSGELMNDKKTAQIISWIISSIQMNECANPSDGHFNTITSK' A
#
# COMPACT_ATOMS: atom_id res chain seq x y z
N MET A 1 -30.07 -1.72 40.93
CA MET A 1 -28.93 -0.94 40.40
C MET A 1 -28.58 -1.54 39.05
N ASN A 2 -28.83 -0.82 37.96
CA ASN A 2 -28.66 -1.35 36.60
C ASN A 2 -27.35 -0.81 36.04
N VAL A 3 -26.38 -1.68 35.74
CA VAL A 3 -25.11 -1.27 35.15
C VAL A 3 -25.23 -1.37 33.64
N SER A 4 -25.55 -0.25 33.00
CA SER A 4 -25.52 -0.12 31.54
C SER A 4 -24.07 -0.08 31.07
N HIS A 5 -23.55 -1.22 30.60
CA HIS A 5 -22.30 -1.23 29.83
C HIS A 5 -22.61 -0.75 28.41
N SER A 6 -22.48 0.55 28.17
CA SER A 6 -22.43 1.08 26.81
C SER A 6 -21.08 0.74 26.20
N TYR A 7 -21.04 -0.34 25.41
CA TYR A 7 -19.93 -0.59 24.50
C TYR A 7 -20.00 0.44 23.37
N ASN A 8 -19.30 1.55 23.53
CA ASN A 8 -19.11 2.54 22.49
C ASN A 8 -18.21 1.92 21.39
N SER A 9 -18.82 1.40 20.33
CA SER A 9 -18.13 0.80 19.19
C SER A 9 -17.62 1.90 18.23
N SER A 10 -16.71 2.76 18.70
CA SER A 10 -16.01 3.74 17.87
C SER A 10 -14.63 3.21 17.44
N SER A 11 -14.55 1.96 16.99
CA SER A 11 -13.29 1.31 16.57
C SER A 11 -12.97 1.53 15.09
N ASN A 12 -13.11 2.77 14.61
CA ASN A 12 -12.57 3.22 13.32
C ASN A 12 -12.03 4.65 13.49
N GLN A 13 -11.22 4.87 14.52
CA GLN A 13 -10.55 6.15 14.69
C GLN A 13 -9.35 6.19 13.74
N GLN A 14 -9.44 7.03 12.72
CA GLN A 14 -8.28 7.37 11.90
C GLN A 14 -7.27 8.13 12.78
N LEU A 15 -6.12 7.53 13.01
CA LEU A 15 -5.06 8.09 13.87
C LEU A 15 -4.10 9.01 13.11
N GLY A 16 -4.02 8.87 11.79
CA GLY A 16 -3.19 9.70 10.94
C GLY A 16 -3.47 9.51 9.45
N VAL A 17 -3.00 10.48 8.66
CA VAL A 17 -3.07 10.48 7.19
C VAL A 17 -1.70 10.81 6.66
N ILE A 18 -1.33 10.17 5.55
CA ILE A 18 -0.20 10.57 4.72
C ILE A 18 -0.61 10.48 3.26
N VAL A 19 -0.40 11.57 2.52
CA VAL A 19 -0.65 11.67 1.08
C VAL A 19 0.71 11.85 0.42
N LEU A 20 1.02 10.97 -0.54
CA LEU A 20 2.30 10.97 -1.25
C LEU A 20 2.10 11.45 -2.69
N ASN A 21 3.08 12.21 -3.19
CA ASN A 21 3.21 12.49 -4.61
C ASN A 21 3.74 11.26 -5.37
N SER A 22 3.69 11.28 -6.70
CA SER A 22 4.19 10.20 -7.55
C SER A 22 5.70 9.95 -7.42
N ASP A 23 6.45 10.95 -6.93
CA ASP A 23 7.90 10.85 -6.65
C ASP A 23 8.21 10.32 -5.23
N GLY A 24 7.17 9.98 -4.44
CA GLY A 24 7.29 9.49 -3.07
C GLY A 24 7.46 10.59 -2.01
N SER A 25 7.45 11.86 -2.39
CA SER A 25 7.48 12.98 -1.43
C SER A 25 6.12 13.15 -0.72
N ILE A 26 6.13 13.66 0.50
CA ILE A 26 4.89 13.93 1.27
C ILE A 26 4.24 15.19 0.71
N SER A 27 3.00 15.06 0.23
CA SER A 27 2.15 16.19 -0.15
C SER A 27 1.42 16.75 1.07
N GLU A 28 0.78 15.86 1.84
CA GLU A 28 0.03 16.21 3.05
C GLU A 28 0.22 15.12 4.11
N SER A 29 0.23 15.51 5.39
CA SER A 29 0.28 14.53 6.49
C SER A 29 -0.34 15.10 7.76
N SER A 30 -0.95 14.22 8.57
CA SER A 30 -1.61 14.62 9.81
C SER A 30 -1.66 13.47 10.83
N GLY A 31 -1.95 13.83 12.08
CA GLY A 31 -2.03 12.88 13.19
C GLY A 31 -0.70 12.20 13.47
N GLU A 32 -0.73 10.90 13.73
CA GLU A 32 0.47 10.09 14.04
C GLU A 32 1.48 10.01 12.88
N LEU A 33 1.08 10.34 11.65
CA LEU A 33 1.92 10.30 10.46
C LEU A 33 2.47 11.67 10.04
N MET A 34 2.27 12.72 10.85
CA MET A 34 2.67 14.08 10.51
C MET A 34 4.19 14.18 10.28
N ASN A 35 4.58 14.54 9.05
CA ASN A 35 5.96 14.65 8.57
C ASN A 35 6.81 13.39 8.75
N ASP A 36 6.20 12.19 8.84
CA ASP A 36 6.95 10.94 8.96
C ASP A 36 7.52 10.51 7.59
N LYS A 37 8.72 11.03 7.30
CA LYS A 37 9.45 10.73 6.06
C LYS A 37 9.86 9.26 5.95
N LYS A 38 10.07 8.56 7.06
CA LYS A 38 10.50 7.16 7.03
C LYS A 38 9.34 6.27 6.59
N THR A 39 8.17 6.51 7.18
CA THR A 39 6.94 5.81 6.79
C THR A 39 6.56 6.11 5.34
N ALA A 40 6.67 7.38 4.91
CA ALA A 40 6.48 7.77 3.50
C ALA A 40 7.37 6.96 2.53
N GLN A 41 8.66 6.86 2.83
CA GLN A 41 9.63 6.12 2.01
C GLN A 41 9.30 4.62 1.93
N ILE A 42 8.91 4.01 3.06
CA ILE A 42 8.53 2.59 3.09
C ILE A 42 7.27 2.34 2.27
N ILE A 43 6.24 3.18 2.44
CA ILE A 43 4.98 3.06 1.67
C ILE A 43 5.25 3.22 0.18
N SER A 44 6.04 4.22 -0.21
CA SER A 44 6.43 4.44 -1.60
C SER A 44 7.17 3.23 -2.19
N TRP A 45 8.11 2.64 -1.44
CA TRP A 45 8.82 1.43 -1.88
C TRP A 45 7.89 0.22 -2.06
N ILE A 46 6.93 0.02 -1.16
CA ILE A 46 5.95 -1.08 -1.26
C ILE A 46 5.12 -0.93 -2.55
N ILE A 47 4.59 0.26 -2.81
CA ILE A 47 3.77 0.54 -4.00
C ILE A 47 4.56 0.30 -5.28
N SER A 48 5.80 0.82 -5.34
CA SER A 48 6.68 0.62 -6.50
C SER A 48 7.02 -0.86 -6.73
N SER A 49 7.15 -1.65 -5.66
CA SER A 49 7.45 -3.09 -5.77
C SER A 49 6.27 -3.90 -6.33
N ILE A 50 5.04 -3.51 -6.02
CA ILE A 50 3.83 -4.16 -6.55
C ILE A 50 3.69 -3.92 -8.06
N GLN A 51 4.01 -2.70 -8.52
CA GLN A 51 3.96 -2.35 -9.95
C GLN A 51 4.97 -3.12 -10.82
N MET A 52 6.04 -3.66 -10.24
CA MET A 52 7.02 -4.45 -10.98
C MET A 52 6.63 -5.93 -11.14
N ASN A 53 5.50 -6.37 -10.58
CA ASN A 53 5.03 -7.76 -10.68
C ASN A 53 4.03 -8.01 -11.83
N GLU A 54 3.78 -7.03 -12.69
CA GLU A 54 3.04 -7.21 -13.96
C GLU A 54 3.99 -7.30 -15.17
N CYS A 55 4.89 -8.28 -15.17
CA CYS A 55 5.52 -8.75 -16.41
C CYS A 55 5.36 -10.27 -16.54
N ALA A 56 4.10 -10.69 -16.65
CA ALA A 56 3.74 -11.93 -17.30
C ALA A 56 2.57 -11.60 -18.22
N ASN A 57 2.90 -11.08 -19.41
CA ASN A 57 1.97 -11.05 -20.52
C ASN A 57 2.17 -12.38 -21.28
N PRO A 58 1.32 -13.41 -21.13
CA PRO A 58 1.42 -14.65 -21.89
C PRO A 58 0.90 -14.51 -23.33
N SER A 59 0.93 -13.30 -23.91
CA SER A 59 0.42 -13.05 -25.27
C SER A 59 1.37 -13.50 -26.38
N ASP A 60 2.62 -13.83 -26.08
CA ASP A 60 3.53 -14.38 -27.08
C ASP A 60 3.47 -15.91 -27.04
N GLY A 61 2.46 -16.45 -27.73
CA GLY A 61 2.32 -17.86 -28.07
C GLY A 61 3.42 -18.37 -29.00
N HIS A 62 4.69 -18.20 -28.61
CA HIS A 62 5.82 -18.93 -29.18
C HIS A 62 6.27 -19.99 -28.17
N PHE A 63 5.62 -21.16 -28.24
CA PHE A 63 6.29 -22.39 -27.87
C PHE A 63 7.49 -22.54 -28.81
N ASN A 64 8.69 -22.20 -28.34
CA ASN A 64 9.90 -22.73 -28.95
C ASN A 64 9.89 -24.23 -28.71
N THR A 65 9.34 -24.99 -29.67
CA THR A 65 9.56 -26.42 -29.78
C THR A 65 11.07 -26.65 -29.85
N ILE A 66 11.65 -27.20 -28.80
CA ILE A 66 13.00 -27.76 -28.86
C ILE A 66 12.88 -29.07 -29.62
N THR A 67 12.97 -29.04 -30.94
CA THR A 67 13.24 -30.23 -31.76
C THR A 67 14.74 -30.50 -31.68
N SER A 68 15.15 -31.35 -30.74
CA SER A 68 16.43 -32.04 -30.85
C SER A 68 16.24 -33.29 -31.71
N LYS A 69 17.01 -33.37 -32.80
CA LYS A 69 17.27 -34.61 -33.54
C LYS A 69 18.08 -35.58 -32.69
#